data_AF-A0A2Z3V5S3-F1
#
_entry.id   AF-A0A2Z3V5S3-F1
#
_cell.length_a   1.000
_cell.length_b   1.000
_cell.length_c   1.000
_cell.angle_alpha   90.00
_cell.angle_beta   90.00
_cell.angle_gamma   90.00
#
_symmetry.space_group_name_H-M   'P 1'
#
loop_
_entity.id
_entity.type
_entity.pdbx_description
1 polymer ?
#
loop_
_entity_poly.entity_id
_entity_poly.type
_entity_poly.pdbx_seq_one_letter_code
_entity_poly.pdbx_strand_id
1 'polypeptide(L)'
;MYTMWLTGPAERLWLSDAALTNIPASVGRLLAGWALAGVAGVTLGVALGRSPLLFRFADPLIQFARAIPPPMLLPFFMALFAIGPRMQINVIAFGIVWPILINACEGARHVDRQHLDAATVFGLRGRERLFRIILPSAMPKIFAGLRVSLSLALILMVISELVGSTDGIGFQLLDAQRSYDLAGVWGSIVLLGALGYAFNAAFLAVERRVLSWHRSARQPA
;
A
#
# COMPACT_ATOMS: atom_id res chain seq x y z
N MET A 1 10.53 30.19 -22.31
CA MET A 1 11.04 28.90 -21.78
C MET A 1 10.07 28.24 -20.78
N TYR A 2 9.24 28.98 -20.03
CA TYR A 2 8.21 28.41 -19.13
C TYR A 2 6.96 27.84 -19.83
N THR A 3 6.67 28.28 -21.05
CA THR A 3 5.50 27.86 -21.84
C THR A 3 5.66 26.50 -22.53
N MET A 4 6.70 25.72 -22.22
CA MET A 4 6.86 24.34 -22.71
C MET A 4 6.50 23.29 -21.65
N TRP A 5 6.40 23.67 -20.38
CA TRP A 5 6.32 22.73 -19.26
C TRP A 5 4.88 22.29 -18.94
N LEU A 6 3.88 23.10 -19.29
CA LEU A 6 2.47 22.90 -18.89
C LEU A 6 1.47 22.90 -20.07
N THR A 7 1.94 23.03 -21.30
CA THR A 7 1.11 23.43 -22.46
C THR A 7 0.96 22.34 -23.53
N GLY A 8 1.46 21.13 -23.27
CA GLY A 8 1.15 19.97 -24.11
C GLY A 8 -0.37 19.69 -24.07
N PRO A 9 -1.04 19.43 -25.22
CA PRO A 9 -2.47 19.13 -25.22
C PRO A 9 -2.73 17.92 -24.32
N ALA A 10 -3.62 18.05 -23.33
CA ALA A 10 -3.96 16.94 -22.43
C ALA A 10 -4.47 15.72 -23.21
N GLU A 11 -5.12 15.95 -24.34
CA GLU A 11 -5.60 14.92 -25.27
C GLU A 11 -4.47 14.07 -25.87
N ARG A 12 -3.29 14.66 -26.12
CA ARG A 12 -2.13 13.92 -26.65
C ARG A 12 -1.43 13.06 -25.61
N LEU A 13 -1.42 13.52 -24.35
CA LEU A 13 -0.62 12.93 -23.29
C LEU A 13 -1.40 11.95 -22.40
N TRP A 14 -2.69 12.19 -22.18
CA TRP A 14 -3.47 11.53 -21.13
C TRP A 14 -4.68 10.74 -21.63
N LEU A 15 -5.17 11.09 -22.81
CA LEU A 15 -6.34 10.47 -23.45
C LEU A 15 -5.94 9.71 -24.73
N SER A 16 -4.65 9.45 -24.92
CA SER A 16 -4.18 8.60 -26.01
C SER A 16 -4.52 7.12 -25.76
N ASP A 17 -4.64 6.33 -26.81
CA ASP A 17 -4.84 4.87 -26.71
C ASP A 17 -3.74 4.19 -25.87
N ALA A 18 -2.53 4.77 -25.89
CA ALA A 18 -1.44 4.38 -25.02
C ALA A 18 -1.77 4.67 -23.54
N ALA A 19 -2.26 5.86 -23.18
CA ALA A 19 -2.64 6.15 -21.79
C ALA A 19 -3.77 5.21 -21.29
N LEU A 20 -4.77 4.93 -22.14
CA LEU A 20 -5.90 4.04 -21.81
C LEU A 20 -5.49 2.58 -21.58
N THR A 21 -4.38 2.13 -22.16
CA THR A 21 -3.85 0.77 -21.97
C THR A 21 -2.87 0.67 -20.80
N ASN A 22 -2.04 1.69 -20.61
CA ASN A 22 -0.96 1.66 -19.61
C ASN A 22 -1.44 1.99 -18.20
N ILE A 23 -2.39 2.91 -18.03
CA ILE A 23 -2.91 3.28 -16.70
C ILE A 23 -3.56 2.08 -15.99
N PRO A 24 -4.50 1.33 -16.61
CA PRO A 24 -5.13 0.19 -15.96
C PRO A 24 -4.14 -0.92 -15.61
N ALA A 25 -3.11 -1.15 -16.44
CA ALA A 25 -2.06 -2.13 -16.15
C ALA A 25 -1.31 -1.77 -14.86
N SER A 26 -0.80 -0.54 -14.76
CA SER A 26 -0.10 -0.03 -13.57
C SER A 26 -0.98 -0.05 -12.32
N VAL A 27 -2.19 0.48 -12.43
CA VAL A 27 -3.16 0.51 -11.31
C VAL A 27 -3.52 -0.90 -10.87
N GLY A 28 -3.72 -1.83 -11.81
CA GLY A 28 -4.01 -3.23 -11.51
C GLY A 28 -2.88 -3.90 -10.72
N ARG A 29 -1.62 -3.69 -11.12
CA ARG A 29 -0.44 -4.21 -10.42
C ARG A 29 -0.29 -3.64 -9.02
N LEU A 30 -0.47 -2.33 -8.88
CA LEU A 30 -0.46 -1.62 -7.61
C LEU A 30 -1.52 -2.17 -6.67
N LEU A 31 -2.78 -2.24 -7.09
CA LEU A 31 -3.89 -2.69 -6.26
C LEU A 31 -3.76 -4.17 -5.91
N ALA A 32 -3.30 -5.02 -6.83
CA ALA A 32 -3.06 -6.43 -6.56
C ALA A 32 -1.94 -6.63 -5.52
N GLY A 33 -0.81 -5.94 -5.67
CA GLY A 33 0.29 -5.99 -4.69
C GLY A 33 -0.14 -5.43 -3.33
N TRP A 34 -0.90 -4.33 -3.33
CA TRP A 34 -1.42 -3.72 -2.12
C TRP A 34 -2.45 -4.60 -1.40
N ALA A 35 -3.35 -5.25 -2.12
CA ALA A 35 -4.30 -6.20 -1.55
C ALA A 35 -3.59 -7.43 -0.96
N LEU A 36 -2.61 -7.99 -1.68
CA LEU A 36 -1.82 -9.13 -1.21
C LEU A 36 -1.09 -8.79 0.10
N ALA A 37 -0.40 -7.65 0.14
CA ALA A 37 0.29 -7.15 1.32
C ALA A 37 -0.69 -6.80 2.45
N GLY A 38 -1.86 -6.26 2.14
CA GLY A 38 -2.94 -5.99 3.08
C GLY A 38 -3.38 -7.25 3.81
N VAL A 39 -3.73 -8.29 3.05
CA VAL A 39 -4.19 -9.57 3.64
C VAL A 39 -3.07 -10.21 4.47
N ALA A 40 -1.86 -10.31 3.91
CA ALA A 40 -0.73 -10.95 4.59
C ALA A 40 -0.31 -10.15 5.83
N GLY A 41 -0.09 -8.85 5.68
CA GLY A 41 0.38 -7.94 6.72
C GLY A 41 -0.62 -7.81 7.87
N VAL A 42 -1.92 -7.66 7.59
CA VAL A 42 -2.94 -7.61 8.65
C VAL A 42 -3.02 -8.95 9.38
N THR A 43 -3.06 -10.08 8.66
CA THR A 43 -3.17 -11.40 9.28
C THR A 43 -1.97 -11.70 10.17
N LEU A 44 -0.76 -11.54 9.65
CA LEU A 44 0.48 -11.77 10.40
C LEU A 44 0.65 -10.75 11.53
N GLY A 45 0.38 -9.48 11.26
CA GLY A 45 0.48 -8.41 12.25
C GLY A 45 -0.44 -8.66 13.44
N VAL A 46 -1.72 -8.96 13.20
CA VAL A 46 -2.67 -9.28 14.28
C VAL A 46 -2.23 -10.52 15.06
N ALA A 47 -1.75 -11.58 14.38
CA ALA A 47 -1.25 -12.78 15.06
C ALA A 47 -0.05 -12.48 15.97
N LEU A 48 0.93 -11.70 15.49
CA LEU A 48 2.11 -11.30 16.25
C LEU A 48 1.75 -10.36 17.41
N GLY A 49 0.83 -9.41 17.21
CA GLY A 49 0.36 -8.52 18.26
C GLY A 49 -0.40 -9.23 19.39
N ARG A 50 -0.84 -10.47 19.14
CA ARG A 50 -1.52 -11.32 20.12
C ARG A 50 -0.63 -12.29 20.87
N SER A 51 0.58 -12.55 20.39
CA SER A 51 1.52 -13.44 21.07
C SER A 51 2.85 -12.71 21.28
N PRO A 52 3.15 -12.27 22.52
CA PRO A 52 4.45 -11.69 22.86
C PRO A 52 5.61 -12.63 22.53
N LEU A 53 5.38 -13.94 22.63
CA LEU A 53 6.38 -14.95 22.29
C LEU A 53 6.65 -14.98 20.78
N LEU A 54 5.60 -15.07 19.94
CA LEU A 54 5.77 -15.04 18.48
C LEU A 54 6.42 -13.73 18.03
N PHE A 55 6.03 -12.59 18.62
CA PHE A 55 6.66 -11.31 18.33
C PHE A 55 8.16 -11.31 18.66
N ARG A 56 8.57 -11.82 19.83
CA ARG A 56 9.99 -11.89 20.21
C ARG A 56 10.85 -12.68 19.23
N PHE A 57 10.33 -13.76 18.66
CA PHE A 57 11.06 -14.55 17.65
C PHE A 57 11.05 -13.89 16.27
N ALA A 58 9.93 -13.25 15.88
CA ALA A 58 9.79 -12.64 14.56
C ALA A 58 10.44 -11.25 14.46
N ASP A 59 10.56 -10.51 15.57
CA ASP A 59 11.02 -9.11 15.57
C ASP A 59 12.38 -8.94 14.90
N PRO A 60 13.45 -9.72 15.21
CA PRO A 60 14.73 -9.58 14.52
C PRO A 60 14.61 -9.73 13.00
N LEU A 61 13.81 -10.70 12.53
CA LEU A 61 13.59 -10.93 11.10
C LEU A 61 12.80 -9.78 10.45
N ILE A 62 11.80 -9.24 11.16
CA ILE A 62 11.01 -8.09 10.69
C ILE A 62 11.90 -6.85 10.59
N GLN A 63 12.74 -6.58 11.60
CA GLN A 63 13.66 -5.44 11.60
C GLN A 63 14.72 -5.56 10.49
N PHE A 64 15.23 -6.77 10.25
CA PHE A 64 16.16 -7.03 9.15
C PHE A 64 15.48 -6.83 7.79
N ALA A 65 14.32 -7.44 7.58
CA ALA A 65 13.63 -7.39 6.29
C ALA A 65 13.20 -5.95 5.92
N ARG A 66 12.76 -5.14 6.90
CA ARG A 66 12.42 -3.72 6.65
C ARG A 66 13.62 -2.82 6.40
N ALA A 67 14.82 -3.23 6.82
CA ALA A 67 16.03 -2.44 6.63
C ALA A 67 16.51 -2.50 5.17
N ILE A 68 16.12 -3.54 4.43
CA ILE A 68 16.44 -3.72 3.02
C ILE A 68 15.50 -2.84 2.19
N PRO A 69 16.01 -1.84 1.44
CA PRO A 69 15.19 -1.05 0.53
C PRO A 69 14.56 -1.95 -0.55
N PRO A 70 13.24 -1.97 -0.71
CA PRO A 70 12.59 -2.84 -1.69
C PRO A 70 13.10 -2.67 -3.14
N PRO A 71 13.46 -1.47 -3.62
CA PRO A 71 14.06 -1.30 -4.94
C PRO A 71 15.34 -2.12 -5.16
N MET A 72 16.14 -2.37 -4.12
CA MET A 72 17.37 -3.16 -4.23
C MET A 72 17.11 -4.64 -4.49
N LEU A 73 15.89 -5.11 -4.20
CA LEU A 73 15.49 -6.50 -4.42
C LEU A 73 14.96 -6.75 -5.84
N LEU A 74 14.79 -5.72 -6.67
CA LEU A 74 14.28 -5.89 -8.04
C LEU A 74 15.03 -6.97 -8.84
N PRO A 75 16.38 -6.99 -8.88
CA PRO A 75 17.11 -8.04 -9.60
C PRO A 75 16.84 -9.45 -9.05
N PHE A 76 16.66 -9.59 -7.74
CA PHE A 76 16.29 -10.86 -7.11
C PHE A 76 14.90 -11.31 -7.56
N PHE A 77 13.92 -10.42 -7.53
CA PHE A 77 12.56 -10.72 -8.00
C PHE A 77 12.51 -10.97 -9.51
N MET A 78 13.36 -10.31 -10.31
CA MET A 78 13.51 -10.58 -11.74
C MET A 78 14.00 -12.02 -11.98
N ALA A 79 15.03 -12.44 -11.26
CA ALA A 79 15.54 -13.81 -11.37
C ALA A 79 14.50 -14.85 -10.95
N LEU A 80 13.69 -14.55 -9.92
CA LEU A 80 12.73 -15.49 -9.35
C LEU A 80 11.41 -15.60 -10.15
N PHE A 81 10.91 -14.49 -10.71
CA PHE A 81 9.57 -14.42 -11.32
C PHE A 81 9.57 -14.13 -12.82
N ALA A 82 10.76 -13.91 -13.41
CA ALA A 82 10.93 -13.30 -14.73
C ALA A 82 10.32 -11.89 -14.82
N ILE A 83 10.72 -11.13 -15.83
CA ILE A 83 10.19 -9.80 -16.07
C ILE A 83 8.70 -9.89 -16.42
N GLY A 84 7.86 -9.10 -15.73
CA GLY A 84 6.43 -9.01 -16.03
C GLY A 84 5.56 -8.70 -14.81
N PRO A 85 4.23 -8.78 -14.95
CA PRO A 85 3.27 -8.37 -13.92
C PRO A 85 3.45 -9.12 -12.59
N ARG A 86 3.78 -10.41 -12.66
CA ARG A 86 3.97 -11.24 -11.45
C ARG A 86 5.14 -10.72 -10.61
N MET A 87 6.26 -10.37 -11.22
CA MET A 87 7.40 -9.78 -10.51
C MET A 87 7.00 -8.46 -9.85
N GLN A 88 6.37 -7.57 -10.60
CA GLN A 88 5.98 -6.23 -10.13
C GLN A 88 5.05 -6.33 -8.91
N ILE A 89 4.01 -7.17 -8.99
CA ILE A 89 3.06 -7.42 -7.89
C ILE A 89 3.80 -7.92 -6.63
N ASN A 90 4.74 -8.86 -6.78
CA ASN A 90 5.47 -9.43 -5.65
C ASN A 90 6.45 -8.45 -5.02
N VAL A 91 7.14 -7.63 -5.81
CA VAL A 91 8.02 -6.55 -5.32
C VAL A 91 7.22 -5.51 -4.54
N ILE A 92 6.09 -5.06 -5.11
CA ILE A 92 5.20 -4.09 -4.46
C ILE A 92 4.71 -4.67 -3.14
N ALA A 93 4.19 -5.91 -3.16
CA ALA A 93 3.66 -6.54 -1.97
C ALA A 93 4.71 -6.70 -0.86
N PHE A 94 5.90 -7.21 -1.22
CA PHE A 94 7.00 -7.36 -0.27
C PHE A 94 7.44 -6.02 0.30
N GLY A 95 7.53 -4.99 -0.54
CA GLY A 95 8.04 -3.70 -0.09
C GLY A 95 7.11 -2.98 0.90
N ILE A 96 5.79 -3.19 0.78
CA ILE A 96 4.80 -2.49 1.61
C ILE A 96 4.19 -3.35 2.72
N VAL A 97 4.46 -4.66 2.79
CA VAL A 97 3.86 -5.52 3.83
C VAL A 97 4.29 -5.10 5.24
N TRP A 98 5.49 -4.56 5.40
CA TRP A 98 6.08 -4.22 6.70
C TRP A 98 5.32 -3.13 7.47
N PRO A 99 5.05 -1.93 6.89
CA PRO A 99 4.24 -0.93 7.57
C PRO A 99 2.83 -1.42 7.92
N ILE A 100 2.20 -2.24 7.07
CA ILE A 100 0.88 -2.85 7.36
C ILE A 100 0.99 -3.78 8.57
N LEU A 101 1.96 -4.70 8.55
CA LEU A 101 2.20 -5.67 9.60
C LEU A 101 2.47 -5.01 10.94
N ILE A 102 3.36 -4.01 10.98
CA ILE A 102 3.73 -3.31 12.22
C ILE A 102 2.53 -2.59 12.81
N ASN A 103 1.79 -1.83 11.99
CA ASN A 103 0.61 -1.10 12.47
C ASN A 103 -0.50 -2.05 12.93
N ALA A 104 -0.72 -3.17 12.24
CA ALA A 104 -1.67 -4.19 12.64
C ALA A 104 -1.27 -4.88 13.95
N CYS A 105 0.02 -5.18 14.11
CA CYS A 105 0.59 -5.74 15.33
C CYS A 105 0.45 -4.78 16.50
N GLU A 106 0.78 -3.51 16.31
CA GLU A 106 0.66 -2.49 17.33
C GLU A 106 -0.82 -2.21 17.70
N GLY A 107 -1.71 -2.19 16.71
CA GLY A 107 -3.15 -2.03 16.88
C GLY A 107 -3.75 -3.17 17.68
N ALA A 108 -3.37 -4.40 17.35
CA ALA A 108 -3.71 -5.53 18.19
C ALA A 108 -3.10 -5.33 19.58
N ARG A 109 -1.79 -5.17 19.73
CA ARG A 109 -1.10 -5.14 21.05
C ARG A 109 -1.72 -4.17 22.06
N HIS A 110 -2.18 -3.00 21.62
CA HIS A 110 -2.68 -1.92 22.48
C HIS A 110 -4.22 -1.81 22.53
N VAL A 111 -4.93 -2.92 22.37
CA VAL A 111 -6.38 -2.97 22.67
C VAL A 111 -6.56 -2.64 24.16
N ASP A 112 -7.47 -1.72 24.46
CA ASP A 112 -7.75 -1.28 25.84
C ASP A 112 -8.10 -2.47 26.74
N ARG A 113 -7.48 -2.49 27.93
CA ARG A 113 -7.67 -3.52 28.92
C ARG A 113 -9.13 -3.61 29.38
N GLN A 114 -9.85 -2.49 29.44
CA GLN A 114 -11.29 -2.48 29.76
C GLN A 114 -12.12 -3.28 28.74
N HIS A 115 -11.80 -3.16 27.45
CA HIS A 115 -12.48 -3.93 26.39
C HIS A 115 -12.17 -5.43 26.51
N LEU A 116 -10.94 -5.78 26.90
CA LEU A 116 -10.51 -7.17 27.11
C LEU A 116 -11.10 -7.79 28.38
N ASP A 117 -11.28 -7.00 29.44
CA ASP A 117 -11.90 -7.44 30.69
C ASP A 117 -13.41 -7.64 30.49
N ALA A 118 -14.08 -6.70 29.82
CA ALA A 118 -15.47 -6.87 29.40
C ALA A 118 -15.67 -8.12 28.54
N ALA A 119 -14.77 -8.39 27.59
CA ALA A 119 -14.78 -9.63 26.80
C ALA A 119 -14.83 -10.88 27.69
N THR A 120 -14.04 -10.85 28.76
CA THR A 120 -13.88 -11.98 29.68
C THR A 120 -15.15 -12.16 30.52
N VAL A 121 -15.75 -11.07 31.00
CA VAL A 121 -17.03 -11.08 31.73
C VAL A 121 -18.16 -11.63 30.87
N PHE A 122 -18.24 -11.24 29.59
CA PHE A 122 -19.23 -11.75 28.64
C PHE A 122 -18.90 -13.15 28.08
N GLY A 123 -17.83 -13.80 28.55
CA GLY A 123 -17.45 -15.15 28.12
C GLY A 123 -16.91 -15.25 26.70
N LEU A 124 -16.55 -14.13 26.06
CA LEU A 124 -16.07 -14.10 24.68
C LEU A 124 -14.66 -14.68 24.58
N ARG A 125 -14.49 -15.79 23.84
CA ARG A 125 -13.23 -16.53 23.70
C ARG A 125 -12.84 -16.75 22.24
N GLY A 126 -11.55 -17.01 22.02
CA GLY A 126 -11.00 -17.42 20.72
C GLY A 126 -11.37 -16.47 19.57
N ARG A 127 -12.03 -17.02 18.54
CA ARG A 127 -12.44 -16.28 17.34
C ARG A 127 -13.41 -15.15 17.65
N GLU A 128 -14.31 -15.34 18.61
CA GLU A 128 -15.31 -14.33 18.93
C GLU A 128 -14.67 -13.09 19.55
N ARG A 129 -13.72 -13.28 20.49
CA ARG A 129 -12.91 -12.19 21.04
C ARG A 129 -12.07 -11.49 19.96
N LEU A 130 -11.54 -12.27 19.00
CA LEU A 130 -10.74 -11.73 17.90
C LEU A 130 -11.56 -10.81 17.00
N PHE A 131 -12.70 -11.28 16.49
CA PHE A 131 -13.49 -10.55 15.50
C PHE A 131 -14.40 -9.48 16.10
N ARG A 132 -14.87 -9.63 17.35
CA ARG A 132 -15.78 -8.67 17.97
C ARG A 132 -15.10 -7.56 18.78
N ILE A 133 -13.85 -7.78 19.21
CA ILE A 133 -13.17 -6.85 20.12
C ILE A 133 -11.81 -6.46 19.56
N ILE A 134 -10.91 -7.41 19.38
CA ILE A 134 -9.53 -7.12 19.00
C ILE A 134 -9.45 -6.44 17.64
N LEU A 135 -10.06 -7.04 16.60
CA LEU A 135 -10.01 -6.50 15.25
C LEU A 135 -10.64 -5.11 15.16
N PRO A 136 -11.90 -4.89 15.62
CA PRO A 136 -12.52 -3.57 15.62
C PRO A 136 -11.69 -2.49 16.34
N SER A 137 -11.11 -2.82 17.50
CA SER A 137 -10.25 -1.89 18.25
C SER A 137 -8.90 -1.63 17.55
N ALA A 138 -8.37 -2.59 16.80
CA ALA A 138 -7.14 -2.45 16.03
C ALA A 138 -7.34 -1.74 14.67
N MET A 139 -8.58 -1.66 14.16
CA MET A 139 -8.88 -1.11 12.84
C MET A 139 -8.26 0.27 12.58
N PRO A 140 -8.31 1.27 13.50
CA PRO A 140 -7.71 2.57 13.23
C PRO A 140 -6.21 2.50 12.90
N LYS A 141 -5.44 1.67 13.62
CA LYS A 141 -4.01 1.48 13.31
C LYS A 141 -3.83 0.69 12.03
N ILE A 142 -4.63 -0.36 11.79
CA ILE A 142 -4.59 -1.13 10.54
C ILE A 142 -4.81 -0.21 9.32
N PHE A 143 -5.82 0.67 9.37
CA PHE A 143 -6.08 1.65 8.32
C PHE A 143 -4.93 2.65 8.15
N ALA A 144 -4.30 3.10 9.24
CA ALA A 144 -3.10 3.94 9.15
C ALA A 144 -1.95 3.23 8.41
N GLY A 145 -1.70 1.95 8.72
CA GLY A 145 -0.72 1.13 8.02
C GLY A 145 -1.04 0.94 6.53
N LEU A 146 -2.29 0.60 6.22
CA LEU A 146 -2.78 0.46 4.84
C LEU A 146 -2.64 1.76 4.04
N ARG A 147 -2.91 2.91 4.67
CA ARG A 147 -2.79 4.24 4.04
C ARG A 147 -1.35 4.57 3.68
N VAL A 148 -0.43 4.42 4.61
CA VAL A 148 1.01 4.65 4.36
C VAL A 148 1.51 3.74 3.23
N SER A 149 1.06 2.49 3.26
CA SER A 149 1.43 1.48 2.28
C SER A 149 0.90 1.77 0.88
N LEU A 150 -0.26 2.41 0.75
CA LEU A 150 -0.80 2.80 -0.55
C LEU A 150 0.09 3.84 -1.26
N SER A 151 0.61 4.82 -0.51
CA SER A 151 1.57 5.79 -1.04
C SER A 151 2.88 5.12 -1.47
N LEU A 152 3.41 4.20 -0.65
CA LEU A 152 4.61 3.45 -0.98
C LEU A 152 4.41 2.51 -2.18
N ALA A 153 3.22 1.93 -2.32
CA ALA A 153 2.88 1.05 -3.44
C ALA A 153 2.94 1.80 -4.78
N LEU A 154 2.51 3.06 -4.82
CA LEU A 154 2.63 3.91 -6.01
C LEU A 154 4.10 4.12 -6.41
N ILE A 155 4.96 4.40 -5.43
CA ILE A 155 6.41 4.57 -5.68
C ILE A 155 7.00 3.27 -6.23
N LEU A 156 6.73 2.13 -5.57
CA LEU A 156 7.27 0.84 -5.99
C LEU A 156 6.71 0.35 -7.33
N MET A 157 5.45 0.66 -7.65
CA MET A 157 4.84 0.39 -8.95
C MET A 157 5.66 1.07 -10.05
N VAL A 158 5.88 2.38 -9.95
CA VAL A 158 6.66 3.13 -10.94
C VAL A 158 8.07 2.56 -11.05
N ILE A 159 8.77 2.38 -9.93
CA ILE A 159 10.14 1.86 -9.93
C ILE A 159 10.20 0.47 -10.58
N SER A 160 9.26 -0.42 -10.28
CA SER A 160 9.22 -1.76 -10.88
C SER A 160 9.00 -1.75 -12.38
N GLU A 161 8.26 -0.75 -12.89
CA GLU A 161 8.00 -0.59 -14.32
C GLU A 161 9.19 0.03 -15.07
N LEU A 162 9.99 0.86 -14.40
CA LEU A 162 11.22 1.45 -14.97
C LEU A 162 12.30 0.41 -15.32
N VAL A 163 12.35 -0.71 -14.60
CA VAL A 163 13.45 -1.68 -14.77
C VAL A 163 13.07 -2.83 -15.72
N GLY A 164 11.79 -3.17 -15.85
CA GLY A 164 11.37 -4.31 -16.64
C GLY A 164 9.87 -4.34 -16.86
N SER A 165 9.40 -3.50 -17.78
CA SER A 165 8.01 -3.53 -18.25
C SER A 165 7.94 -3.14 -19.72
N THR A 166 6.94 -3.65 -20.43
CA THR A 166 6.61 -3.27 -21.81
C THR A 166 5.38 -2.38 -21.89
N ASP A 167 4.79 -2.07 -20.74
CA ASP A 167 3.59 -1.29 -20.53
C ASP A 167 3.59 -0.69 -19.10
N GLY A 168 2.66 0.21 -18.83
CA GLY A 168 2.53 0.95 -17.59
C GLY A 168 3.03 2.40 -17.65
N ILE A 169 2.66 3.16 -16.63
CA ILE A 169 3.00 4.59 -16.49
C ILE A 169 4.51 4.76 -16.31
N GLY A 170 5.17 3.87 -15.56
CA GLY A 170 6.62 3.89 -15.41
C GLY A 170 7.34 3.61 -16.73
N PHE A 171 6.81 2.69 -17.55
CA PHE A 171 7.35 2.44 -18.89
C PHE A 171 7.24 3.68 -19.79
N GLN A 172 6.07 4.34 -19.81
CA GLN A 172 5.88 5.59 -20.57
C GLN A 172 6.80 6.71 -20.11
N LEU A 173 6.97 6.86 -18.79
CA LEU A 173 7.89 7.83 -18.21
C LEU A 173 9.32 7.59 -18.71
N LEU A 174 9.77 6.33 -18.72
CA LEU A 174 11.11 5.98 -19.20
C LEU A 174 11.29 6.22 -20.69
N ASP A 175 10.27 5.91 -21.49
CA ASP A 175 10.28 6.13 -22.94
C ASP A 175 10.37 7.62 -23.28
N ALA A 176 9.57 8.46 -22.60
CA ALA A 176 9.63 9.91 -22.73
C ALA A 176 11.00 10.46 -22.29
N GLN A 177 11.59 9.92 -21.20
CA GLN A 177 12.94 10.29 -20.77
C GLN A 177 14.00 9.98 -21.82
N ARG A 178 13.96 8.78 -22.42
CA ARG A 178 14.91 8.35 -23.45
C ARG A 178 14.78 9.16 -24.75
N SER A 179 13.57 9.61 -25.05
CA SER A 179 13.27 10.44 -26.22
C SER A 179 13.47 11.94 -25.99
N TYR A 180 13.94 12.34 -24.80
CA TYR A 180 14.05 13.75 -24.37
C TYR A 180 12.73 14.53 -24.48
N ASP A 181 11.58 13.83 -24.44
CA ASP A 181 10.26 14.45 -24.42
C ASP A 181 9.93 14.94 -23.01
N LEU A 182 10.37 16.17 -22.72
CA LEU A 182 10.10 16.80 -21.43
C LEU A 182 8.60 16.93 -21.14
N ALA A 183 7.76 17.14 -22.17
CA ALA A 183 6.33 17.25 -21.98
C ALA A 183 5.72 15.90 -21.56
N GLY A 184 6.16 14.79 -22.16
CA GLY A 184 5.79 13.43 -21.77
C GLY A 184 6.23 13.06 -20.35
N VAL A 185 7.45 13.44 -19.96
CA VAL A 185 7.95 13.25 -18.60
C VAL A 185 7.09 13.99 -17.58
N TRP A 186 6.81 15.27 -17.81
CA TRP A 186 5.96 16.07 -16.92
C TRP A 186 4.51 15.56 -16.90
N GLY A 187 3.97 15.14 -18.04
CA GLY A 187 2.66 14.50 -18.11
C GLY A 187 2.58 13.27 -17.19
N SER A 188 3.57 12.38 -17.27
CA SER A 188 3.64 11.19 -16.42
C SER A 188 3.77 11.53 -14.93
N ILE A 189 4.55 12.56 -14.57
CA ILE A 189 4.71 13.01 -13.17
C ILE A 189 3.39 13.56 -12.62
N VAL A 190 2.72 14.44 -13.36
CA VAL A 190 1.44 15.00 -12.94
C VAL A 190 0.39 13.88 -12.84
N LEU A 191 0.48 12.84 -13.69
CA LEU A 191 -0.45 11.71 -13.69
C LEU A 191 -0.30 10.89 -12.43
N LEU A 192 0.93 10.59 -12.05
CA LEU A 192 1.24 9.91 -10.81
C LEU A 192 0.80 10.75 -9.60
N GLY A 193 0.97 12.07 -9.64
CA GLY A 193 0.47 12.99 -8.61
C GLY A 193 -1.06 12.95 -8.47
N ALA A 194 -1.78 13.02 -9.59
CA ALA A 194 -3.23 12.95 -9.64
C ALA A 194 -3.75 11.59 -9.16
N LEU A 195 -3.13 10.48 -9.59
CA LEU A 195 -3.45 9.13 -9.13
C LEU A 195 -3.19 8.96 -7.63
N GLY A 196 -2.06 9.45 -7.13
CA GLY A 196 -1.74 9.43 -5.70
C GLY A 196 -2.77 10.18 -4.86
N TYR A 197 -3.17 11.38 -5.31
CA TYR A 197 -4.23 12.15 -4.67
C TYR A 197 -5.57 11.40 -4.70
N ALA A 198 -5.96 10.87 -5.87
CA ALA A 198 -7.20 10.13 -6.05
C ALA A 198 -7.25 8.88 -5.16
N PHE A 199 -6.17 8.10 -5.11
CA PHE A 199 -6.07 6.93 -4.23
C PHE A 199 -6.16 7.30 -2.76
N ASN A 200 -5.44 8.32 -2.30
CA ASN A 200 -5.53 8.78 -0.93
C ASN A 200 -6.94 9.31 -0.58
N ALA A 201 -7.59 10.04 -1.49
CA ALA A 201 -8.94 10.55 -1.29
C ALA A 201 -9.98 9.41 -1.23
N ALA A 202 -9.89 8.44 -2.14
CA ALA A 202 -10.73 7.24 -2.14
C ALA A 202 -10.52 6.42 -0.86
N PHE A 203 -9.27 6.19 -0.48
CA PHE A 203 -8.95 5.48 0.76
C PHE A 203 -9.53 6.18 1.98
N LEU A 204 -9.36 7.50 2.09
CA LEU A 204 -9.95 8.30 3.18
C LEU A 204 -11.48 8.27 3.20
N ALA A 205 -12.14 8.15 2.05
CA ALA A 205 -13.58 8.00 1.99
C ALA A 205 -14.03 6.62 2.51
N VAL A 206 -13.30 5.56 2.17
CA VAL A 206 -13.52 4.20 2.69
C VAL A 206 -13.25 4.15 4.19
N GLU A 207 -12.10 4.65 4.64
CA GLU A 207 -11.71 4.72 6.05
C GLU A 207 -12.77 5.45 6.88
N ARG A 208 -13.31 6.57 6.39
CA ARG A 208 -14.36 7.33 7.06
C ARG A 208 -15.66 6.56 7.24
N ARG A 209 -16.07 5.81 6.22
CA ARG A 209 -17.30 4.99 6.29
C ARG A 209 -17.12 3.82 7.22
N VAL A 210 -15.99 3.11 7.10
CA VAL A 210 -15.66 1.99 7.97
C VAL A 210 -15.52 2.50 9.40
N LEU A 211 -14.57 3.37 9.73
CA LEU A 211 -14.29 3.82 11.11
C LEU A 211 -15.28 4.85 11.68
N SER A 212 -16.48 4.97 11.14
CA SER A 212 -17.51 5.93 11.59
C SER A 212 -17.81 5.80 13.09
N TRP A 213 -17.89 4.56 13.61
CA TRP A 213 -18.15 4.27 15.02
C TRP A 213 -17.08 4.82 15.97
N HIS A 214 -15.81 4.89 15.55
CA HIS A 214 -14.70 5.33 16.42
C HIS A 214 -14.66 6.85 16.56
N ARG A 215 -15.20 7.58 15.58
CA ARG A 215 -15.26 9.05 15.63
C ARG A 215 -16.35 9.54 16.58
N SER A 216 -17.51 8.86 16.60
CA SER A 216 -18.59 9.15 17.54
C SER A 216 -18.17 9.00 19.01
N ALA A 217 -17.22 8.12 19.30
CA ALA A 217 -16.71 7.92 20.67
C ALA A 217 -15.70 8.99 21.14
N ARG A 218 -15.18 9.85 20.25
CA ARG A 218 -14.18 10.89 20.57
C ARG A 218 -14.72 12.33 20.52
N GLN A 219 -15.99 12.53 20.20
CA GLN A 219 -16.66 13.82 20.38
C GLN A 219 -17.29 13.83 21.77
N PRO A 220 -16.70 14.51 22.78
CA PRO A 220 -17.48 14.87 23.95
C PRO A 220 -18.59 15.82 23.49
N ALA A 221 -19.82 15.53 23.91
CA ALA A 221 -20.97 16.40 23.73
C ALA A 221 -20.76 17.74 24.44
#